data_AF-A0A2P2EDM2-F1
#
_entry.id   AF-A0A2P2EDM2-F1
#
_cell.length_a   1.000
_cell.length_b   1.000
_cell.length_c   1.000
_cell.angle_alpha   90.00
_cell.angle_beta   90.00
_cell.angle_gamma   90.00
#
_symmetry.space_group_name_H-M   'P 1'
#
loop_
_entity.id
_entity.type
_entity.pdbx_description
1 polymer ?
#
loop_
_entity_poly.entity_id
_entity_poly.type
_entity_poly.pdbx_seq_one_letter_code
_entity_poly.pdbx_strand_id
1 'polypeptide(L)' 'MITKPQQQAIHRIFQRSSDGATSYLQFRRRFRKSFDGCLIGKWVGMTLGIETDGYTHS' A
#
# COMPACT_ATOMS: atom_id res chain seq x y z
N MET A 1 5.62 1.24 -12.55
CA MET A 1 6.54 0.44 -11.70
C MET A 1 6.51 0.91 -10.25
N ILE A 2 6.24 0.03 -9.28
CA ILE A 2 6.24 0.35 -7.83
C ILE A 2 7.65 0.11 -7.27
N THR A 3 8.14 0.96 -6.38
CA THR A 3 9.50 0.82 -5.80
C THR A 3 9.57 -0.37 -4.83
N LYS A 4 10.78 -0.88 -4.55
CA LYS A 4 10.98 -1.95 -3.56
C LYS A 4 10.56 -1.51 -2.14
N PRO A 5 10.88 -0.29 -1.66
CA PRO A 5 10.39 0.18 -0.37
C PRO A 5 8.86 0.26 -0.28
N GLN A 6 8.18 0.73 -1.34
CA GLN A 6 6.72 0.73 -1.41
C GLN A 6 6.13 -0.68 -1.30
N GLN A 7 6.72 -1.67 -2.00
CA GLN A 7 6.27 -3.06 -1.88
C GLN A 7 6.47 -3.60 -0.45
N GLN A 8 7.59 -3.28 0.20
CA GLN A 8 7.83 -3.67 1.59
C GLN A 8 6.85 -2.99 2.56
N ALA A 9 6.49 -1.72 2.32
CA ALA A 9 5.47 -1.03 3.09
C ALA A 9 4.10 -1.70 2.95
N ILE A 10 3.64 -1.97 1.72
CA ILE A 10 2.38 -2.69 1.47
C ILE A 10 2.39 -4.07 2.13
N HIS A 11 3.51 -4.81 2.06
CA HIS A 11 3.62 -6.11 2.70
C HIS A 11 3.52 -6.02 4.23
N ARG A 12 4.19 -5.03 4.85
CA ARG A 12 4.08 -4.78 6.30
C ARG A 12 2.65 -4.43 6.70
N ILE A 13 1.94 -3.64 5.90
CA ILE A 13 0.51 -3.30 6.14
C ILE A 13 -0.35 -4.57 6.04
N PHE A 14 -0.16 -5.40 5.00
CA PHE A 14 -0.86 -6.67 4.82
C PHE A 14 -0.65 -7.63 6.00
N GLN A 15 0.57 -7.70 6.54
CA GLN A 15 0.89 -8.51 7.73
C GLN A 15 0.20 -8.01 9.01
N ARG A 16 -0.12 -6.71 9.11
CA ARG A 16 -0.88 -6.16 10.24
C ARG A 16 -2.37 -6.51 10.14
N SER A 17 -2.93 -6.37 8.94
CA SER A 17 -4.28 -6.82 8.61
C SER A 17 -4.43 -6.91 7.10
N SER A 18 -4.96 -8.03 6.62
CA SER A 18 -5.29 -8.21 5.21
C SER A 18 -6.51 -7.40 4.78
N ASP A 19 -7.29 -6.85 5.72
CA ASP A 19 -8.48 -6.05 5.47
C ASP A 19 -9.43 -6.77 4.48
N GLY A 20 -9.68 -8.06 4.73
CA GLY A 20 -10.53 -8.91 3.91
C GLY A 20 -9.90 -9.39 2.58
N ALA A 21 -8.63 -9.09 2.31
CA ALA A 21 -7.94 -9.67 1.16
C ALA A 21 -7.55 -11.13 1.43
N THR A 22 -7.71 -12.00 0.43
CA THR A 22 -7.37 -13.43 0.49
C THR A 22 -5.91 -13.70 0.09
N SER A 23 -5.23 -12.72 -0.48
CA SER A 23 -3.81 -12.81 -0.84
C SER A 23 -3.12 -11.45 -0.87
N TYR A 24 -1.80 -11.45 -0.72
CA TYR A 24 -0.98 -10.24 -0.86
C TYR A 24 -1.15 -9.56 -2.23
N LEU A 25 -1.28 -10.35 -3.31
CA LEU A 25 -1.45 -9.80 -4.66
C LEU A 25 -2.78 -9.04 -4.79
N GLN A 26 -3.87 -9.59 -4.23
CA GLN A 26 -5.16 -8.90 -4.19
C GLN A 26 -5.07 -7.62 -3.36
N PHE A 27 -4.43 -7.68 -2.19
CA PHE A 27 -4.23 -6.52 -1.32
C PHE A 27 -3.43 -5.41 -2.00
N ARG A 28 -2.29 -5.75 -2.62
CA ARG A 28 -1.40 -4.81 -3.32
C ARG A 28 -2.11 -4.07 -4.45
N ARG A 29 -3.08 -4.71 -5.13
CA ARG A 29 -3.87 -4.09 -6.21
C ARG A 29 -4.79 -2.96 -5.73
N ARG A 30 -5.03 -2.83 -4.42
CA ARG A 30 -5.81 -1.72 -3.83
C ARG A 30 -5.05 -0.39 -3.85
N PHE A 31 -3.73 -0.43 -3.99
CA PHE A 31 -2.87 0.75 -4.03
C PHE A 31 -2.64 1.20 -5.47
N ARG A 32 -3.00 2.45 -5.78
CA ARG A 32 -2.85 3.07 -7.10
C ARG A 32 -1.81 4.18 -7.03
N LYS A 33 -1.08 4.40 -8.12
CA LYS A 33 -0.14 5.51 -8.22
C LYS A 33 -0.87 6.86 -8.30
N SER A 34 -0.39 7.84 -7.55
CA SER A 34 -0.67 9.25 -7.76
C SER A 34 0.32 9.85 -8.78
N PHE A 35 0.13 11.12 -9.12
CA PHE A 35 0.95 11.85 -10.09
C PHE A 35 2.42 11.98 -9.65
N ASP A 36 2.68 12.09 -8.34
CA ASP A 36 4.02 12.32 -7.78
C ASP A 36 4.78 11.03 -7.42
N GLY A 37 4.29 9.86 -7.86
CA GLY A 37 4.93 8.58 -7.59
C GLY A 37 4.60 7.96 -6.23
N CYS A 38 3.85 8.68 -5.38
CA CYS A 38 3.21 8.14 -4.17
C CYS A 38 2.14 7.10 -4.55
N LEU A 39 1.89 6.13 -3.66
CA LEU A 39 0.78 5.19 -3.78
C LEU A 39 -0.34 5.59 -2.84
N ILE A 40 -1.58 5.56 -3.32
CA ILE A 40 -2.77 5.80 -2.51
C ILE A 40 -3.63 4.54 -2.53
N GLY A 41 -4.06 4.08 -1.36
CA GLY A 41 -4.93 2.91 -1.20
C GLY A 41 -5.84 3.03 0.00
N LYS A 42 -6.85 2.16 0.07
CA LYS A 42 -7.72 2.01 1.25
C LYS A 42 -7.26 0.83 2.10
N TRP A 43 -7.24 1.02 3.42
CA TRP A 43 -6.92 0.00 4.41
C TRP A 43 -7.73 0.22 5.69
N VAL A 44 -8.57 -0.73 6.07
CA VAL A 44 -9.40 -0.73 7.28
C VAL A 44 -10.22 0.56 7.45
N GLY A 45 -10.79 1.04 6.34
CA GLY A 45 -11.56 2.29 6.30
C GLY A 45 -10.73 3.58 6.16
N MET A 46 -9.41 3.52 6.33
CA MET A 46 -8.50 4.67 6.20
C MET A 46 -7.95 4.80 4.77
N THR A 47 -7.53 6.02 4.41
CA THR A 47 -6.74 6.27 3.18
C THR A 47 -5.27 6.26 3.55
N LEU A 48 -4.48 5.40 2.92
CA LEU A 48 -3.03 5.40 3.10
C LEU A 48 -2.33 6.01 1.89
N GLY A 49 -1.36 6.88 2.16
CA GLY A 49 -0.34 7.32 1.20
C GLY A 49 0.97 6.57 1.45
N ILE A 50 1.68 6.15 0.40
CA ILE A 50 3.00 5.51 0.52
C ILE A 50 3.97 6.16 -0.46
N GLU A 51 4.95 6.88 0.08
CA GLU A 51 5.96 7.59 -0.68
C GLU A 51 6.95 6.63 -1.37
N THR A 52 7.77 7.16 -2.28
CA THR A 52 8.71 6.34 -3.08
C THR A 52 9.78 5.63 -2.25
N ASP A 53 10.10 6.17 -1.07
CA ASP A 53 11.01 5.62 -0.06
C ASP A 53 10.32 4.64 0.92
N GLY A 54 9.00 4.45 0.79
CA GLY A 54 8.20 3.56 1.64
C GLY A 54 7.66 4.19 2.91
N TYR A 55 7.84 5.50 3.14
CA TYR A 55 7.16 6.22 4.21
C TYR A 55 5.64 6.17 4.01
N THR A 56 4.88 5.95 5.09
CA THR A 56 3.42 5.75 5.03
C THR A 56 2.70 6.88 5.76
N HIS A 57 1.75 7.52 5.08
CA HIS A 57 0.77 8.48 5.60
C HIS A 57 -0.59 7.80 5.76
N SER A 58 -1.43 8.26 6.69
CA SER A 58 -2.77 7.71 6.98
C SER A 58 -3.81 8.79 7.20
#